data_AF-A0A7S2PH09-F1
#
_entry.id   AF-A0A7S2PH09-F1
#
_cell.length_a   1.000
_cell.length_b   1.000
_cell.length_c   1.000
_cell.angle_alpha   90.00
_cell.angle_beta   90.00
_cell.angle_gamma   90.00
#
_symmetry.space_group_name_H-M   'P 1'
#
loop_
_entity.id
_entity.type
_entity.pdbx_description
1 polymer ?
#
loop_
_entity_poly.entity_id
_entity_poly.type
_entity_poly.pdbx_seq_one_letter_code
_entity_poly.pdbx_strand_id
1 'polypeptide(L)'
;MAFPLSVNGFLTVYYFSHFLLEERFLAACRAGGLRWLWRDTRFLTVEFCFYYIALLVLWGRWMPEAAMEMRSMCETEFDCSRYLLRRVWPIDFGDGRKFRDNGDIQWREFRNSLDIFVPVAAALALLVRAVIWLAGRRRFAKIVPVITRLMVGLAFAGYIHGVGILFLLMLATLYFIPARCLAGTRLAMPAAWTLAVIVILAKDDRFPFVQQLRFRRILGKDFEFLDQSTYHGMYEWKESVNLVILRLLSFALDCHTAEQRSGYTFTRCLSHSFYAPLWLAGPTICFDDYNSQCLAASSGTGRSDSGARV
;
A
#
# COMPACT_ATOMS: atom_id res chain seq x y z
N MET A 1 -19.32 13.11 28.01
CA MET A 1 -19.63 12.38 26.76
C MET A 1 -18.52 12.66 25.76
N ALA A 2 -17.56 11.75 25.61
CA ALA A 2 -16.51 11.89 24.61
C ALA A 2 -17.08 11.46 23.26
N PHE A 3 -17.11 12.36 22.28
CA PHE A 3 -17.42 11.97 20.90
C PHE A 3 -16.31 11.04 20.42
N PRO A 4 -16.61 9.79 20.01
CA PRO A 4 -15.60 8.99 19.34
C PRO A 4 -15.21 9.75 18.09
N LEU A 5 -13.92 10.12 17.98
CA LEU A 5 -13.35 10.66 16.76
C LEU A 5 -13.77 9.71 15.64
N SER A 6 -14.53 10.22 14.68
CA SER A 6 -14.89 9.44 13.50
C SER A 6 -13.60 8.84 12.91
N VAL A 7 -13.69 7.65 12.34
CA VAL A 7 -12.57 6.95 11.71
C VAL A 7 -11.73 7.86 10.79
N ASN A 8 -12.38 8.81 10.11
CA ASN A 8 -11.72 9.84 9.28
C ASN A 8 -10.97 10.90 10.11
N GLY A 9 -11.53 11.32 11.24
CA GLY A 9 -10.85 12.20 12.19
C GLY A 9 -9.62 11.51 12.78
N PHE A 10 -9.70 10.21 13.06
CA PHE A 10 -8.58 9.43 13.54
C PHE A 10 -7.49 9.25 12.46
N LEU A 11 -7.85 8.95 11.20
CA LEU A 11 -6.89 8.92 10.09
C LEU A 11 -6.23 10.27 9.84
N THR A 12 -7.01 11.35 9.89
CA THR A 12 -6.48 12.71 9.71
C THR A 12 -5.47 13.02 10.82
N VAL A 13 -5.81 12.74 12.08
CA VAL A 13 -4.89 12.88 13.20
C VAL A 13 -3.67 11.96 13.01
N TYR A 14 -3.86 10.69 12.63
CA TYR A 14 -2.75 9.76 12.41
C TYR A 14 -1.77 10.23 11.34
N TYR A 15 -2.25 10.55 10.13
CA TYR A 15 -1.39 11.01 9.04
C TYR A 15 -0.77 12.38 9.33
N PHE A 16 -1.53 13.30 9.92
CA PHE A 16 -1.02 14.62 10.29
C PHE A 16 0.00 14.54 11.42
N SER A 17 -0.26 13.75 12.46
CA SER A 17 0.71 13.49 13.53
C SER A 17 1.94 12.74 13.02
N HIS A 18 1.77 11.76 12.14
CA HIS A 18 2.90 11.04 11.53
C HIS A 18 3.79 11.99 10.71
N PHE A 19 3.19 12.89 9.93
CA PHE A 19 3.90 13.93 9.19
C PHE A 19 4.63 14.91 10.13
N LEU A 20 3.94 15.42 11.15
CA LEU A 20 4.52 16.35 12.13
C LEU A 20 5.63 15.72 12.98
N LEU A 21 5.56 14.40 13.21
CA LEU A 21 6.54 13.65 13.98
C LEU A 21 7.65 13.03 13.12
N GLU A 22 7.66 13.29 11.82
CA GLU A 22 8.73 12.83 10.96
C GLU A 22 10.05 13.49 11.36
N GLU A 23 11.09 12.67 11.63
CA GLU A 23 12.38 13.18 12.13
C GLU A 23 13.00 14.21 11.18
N ARG A 24 12.76 14.08 9.87
CA ARG A 24 13.19 15.06 8.85
C ARG A 24 12.49 16.40 9.01
N PHE A 25 11.17 16.39 9.22
CA PHE A 25 10.37 17.59 9.44
C PHE A 25 10.81 18.30 10.72
N LEU A 26 10.93 17.57 11.83
CA LEU A 26 11.39 18.12 13.11
C LEU A 26 12.84 18.63 13.04
N ALA A 27 13.74 17.91 12.37
CA ALA A 27 15.11 18.37 12.17
C ALA A 27 15.17 19.65 11.32
N ALA A 28 14.36 19.74 10.27
CA ALA A 28 14.27 20.93 9.42
C ALA A 28 13.67 22.13 10.18
N CYS A 29 12.64 21.91 10.99
CA CYS A 29 12.11 22.94 11.89
C CYS A 29 13.17 23.47 12.87
N ARG A 30 13.97 22.57 13.47
CA ARG A 30 15.06 22.93 14.39
C ARG A 30 16.23 23.65 13.71
N ALA A 31 16.49 23.37 12.43
CA ALA A 31 17.63 23.92 11.69
C ALA A 31 17.39 25.31 11.05
N GLY A 32 16.25 25.95 11.30
CA GLY A 32 15.96 27.30 10.78
C GLY A 32 14.57 27.50 10.16
N GLY A 33 13.62 26.61 10.44
CA GLY A 33 12.21 26.76 10.05
C GLY A 33 11.85 26.23 8.65
N LEU A 34 10.64 26.55 8.19
CA LEU A 34 10.05 26.02 6.95
C LEU A 34 10.65 26.60 5.65
N ARG A 35 11.78 27.34 5.71
CA ARG A 35 12.37 28.00 4.53
C ARG A 35 12.80 27.01 3.43
N TRP A 36 13.16 25.78 3.79
CA TRP A 36 13.45 24.71 2.83
C TRP A 36 12.21 24.33 1.99
N LEU A 37 11.00 24.44 2.56
CA LEU A 37 9.76 24.19 1.84
C LEU A 37 9.61 25.16 0.66
N TRP A 38 10.03 26.41 0.85
CA TRP A 38 9.97 27.45 -0.18
C TRP A 38 11.10 27.36 -1.21
N ARG A 39 12.27 26.84 -0.82
CA ARG A 39 13.46 26.78 -1.70
C ARG A 39 13.59 25.49 -2.49
N ASP A 40 13.31 24.36 -1.87
CA ASP A 40 13.64 23.04 -2.42
C ASP A 40 12.41 22.23 -2.84
N THR A 41 11.19 22.68 -2.49
CA THR A 41 9.96 21.96 -2.86
C THR A 41 9.21 22.63 -3.99
N ARG A 42 8.66 21.80 -4.88
CA ARG A 42 7.84 22.27 -6.01
C ARG A 42 6.42 22.67 -5.58
N PHE A 43 6.03 22.40 -4.34
CA PHE A 43 4.67 22.60 -3.85
C PHE A 43 4.19 24.06 -3.92
N LEU A 44 5.10 25.02 -3.85
CA LEU A 44 4.75 26.45 -3.90
C LEU A 44 5.03 27.09 -5.26
N THR A 45 5.26 26.28 -6.29
CA THR A 45 5.46 26.76 -7.66
C THR A 45 4.12 27.09 -8.32
N VAL A 46 4.13 27.99 -9.31
CA VAL A 46 2.94 28.36 -10.09
C VAL A 46 2.30 27.13 -10.76
N GLU A 47 3.13 26.18 -11.21
CA GLU A 47 2.68 24.89 -11.74
C GLU A 47 1.82 24.12 -10.71
N PHE A 48 2.30 24.01 -9.47
CA PHE A 48 1.55 23.34 -8.40
C PHE A 48 0.32 24.14 -7.95
N CYS A 49 0.35 25.47 -7.98
CA CYS A 49 -0.86 26.27 -7.77
C CYS A 49 -1.95 25.90 -8.79
N PHE A 50 -1.59 25.70 -10.06
CA PHE A 50 -2.53 25.22 -11.08
C PHE A 50 -3.03 23.82 -10.75
N TYR A 51 -2.15 22.89 -10.35
CA TYR A 51 -2.59 21.55 -9.91
C TYR A 51 -3.51 21.59 -8.69
N TYR A 52 -3.27 22.47 -7.72
CA TYR A 52 -4.15 22.61 -6.56
C TYR A 52 -5.51 23.14 -6.96
N ILE A 53 -5.58 24.15 -7.84
CA ILE A 53 -6.86 24.63 -8.37
C ILE A 53 -7.57 23.52 -9.14
N ALA A 54 -6.86 22.80 -10.01
CA ALA A 54 -7.41 21.68 -10.76
C ALA A 54 -7.94 20.58 -9.83
N LEU A 55 -7.19 20.23 -8.77
CA LEU A 55 -7.62 19.26 -7.75
C LEU A 55 -8.81 19.77 -6.95
N LEU A 56 -8.86 21.05 -6.58
CA LEU A 56 -10.01 21.65 -5.91
C LEU A 56 -11.27 21.63 -6.78
N VAL A 57 -11.15 21.90 -8.08
CA VAL A 57 -12.26 21.77 -9.03
C VAL A 57 -12.66 20.31 -9.19
N LEU A 58 -11.69 19.41 -9.37
CA LEU A 58 -11.94 17.99 -9.59
C LEU A 58 -12.58 17.34 -8.36
N TRP A 59 -12.10 17.63 -7.15
CA TRP A 59 -12.66 17.07 -5.91
C TRP A 59 -13.87 17.82 -5.39
N GLY A 60 -13.92 19.14 -5.56
CA GLY A 60 -15.02 19.97 -5.07
C GLY A 60 -16.25 19.96 -5.97
N ARG A 61 -16.06 19.75 -7.28
CA ARG A 61 -17.14 19.83 -8.27
C ARG A 61 -17.33 18.52 -9.04
N TRP A 62 -16.34 18.09 -9.81
CA TRP A 62 -16.54 17.01 -10.80
C TRP A 62 -16.67 15.62 -10.19
N MET A 63 -15.84 15.28 -9.21
CA MET A 63 -15.89 13.98 -8.55
C MET A 63 -17.23 13.76 -7.82
N PRO A 64 -17.77 14.73 -7.06
CA PRO A 64 -19.13 14.62 -6.51
C PRO A 64 -20.20 14.42 -7.59
N GLU A 65 -20.12 15.15 -8.71
CA GLU A 65 -21.07 14.98 -9.82
C GLU A 65 -20.99 13.60 -10.45
N ALA A 66 -19.79 13.15 -10.82
CA ALA A 66 -19.57 11.85 -11.41
C ALA A 66 -19.99 10.72 -10.45
N ALA A 67 -19.74 10.88 -9.15
CA ALA A 67 -20.20 9.93 -8.14
C ALA A 67 -21.73 9.89 -8.03
N MET A 68 -22.40 11.05 -8.11
CA MET A 68 -23.86 11.13 -8.14
C MET A 68 -24.45 10.51 -9.41
N GLU A 69 -23.81 10.73 -10.57
CA GLU A 69 -24.22 10.16 -11.85
C GLU A 69 -24.05 8.63 -11.84
N MET A 70 -22.88 8.12 -11.46
CA MET A 70 -22.63 6.69 -11.28
C MET A 70 -23.62 6.06 -10.32
N ARG A 71 -23.95 6.75 -9.23
CA ARG A 71 -24.97 6.30 -8.29
C ARG A 71 -26.34 6.21 -8.94
N SER A 72 -26.74 7.23 -9.70
CA SER A 72 -28.03 7.23 -10.38
C SER A 72 -28.15 6.03 -11.31
N MET A 73 -27.11 5.76 -12.12
CA MET A 73 -27.05 4.56 -12.97
C MET A 73 -27.13 3.27 -12.13
N CYS A 74 -26.40 3.20 -11.01
CA CYS A 74 -26.44 2.03 -10.13
C CYS A 74 -27.83 1.77 -9.52
N GLU A 75 -28.56 2.83 -9.13
CA GLU A 75 -29.90 2.73 -8.57
C GLU A 75 -30.95 2.39 -9.64
N THR A 76 -30.83 2.95 -10.85
CA THR A 76 -31.83 2.76 -11.91
C THR A 76 -31.60 1.52 -12.76
N GLU A 77 -30.35 1.16 -13.05
CA GLU A 77 -30.02 0.10 -14.02
C GLU A 77 -29.54 -1.20 -13.36
N PHE A 78 -28.90 -1.13 -12.18
CA PHE A 78 -28.15 -2.27 -11.62
C PHE A 78 -28.63 -2.77 -10.23
N ASP A 79 -29.73 -2.22 -9.68
CA ASP A 79 -30.26 -2.52 -8.32
C ASP A 79 -29.15 -2.52 -7.23
N CYS A 80 -28.18 -1.61 -7.33
CA CYS A 80 -27.08 -1.52 -6.36
C CYS A 80 -27.49 -0.92 -5.02
N SER A 81 -28.76 -0.53 -4.88
CA SER A 81 -29.32 0.14 -3.70
C SER A 81 -28.98 -0.58 -2.39
N ARG A 82 -28.82 -1.91 -2.45
CA ARG A 82 -28.45 -2.80 -1.35
C ARG A 82 -27.03 -2.55 -0.80
N TYR A 83 -26.13 -2.02 -1.62
CA TYR A 83 -24.73 -1.74 -1.26
C TYR A 83 -24.49 -0.29 -0.81
N LEU A 84 -25.47 0.59 -0.99
CA LEU A 84 -25.40 2.01 -0.62
C LEU A 84 -26.12 2.25 0.72
N LEU A 85 -25.40 2.19 1.84
CA LEU A 85 -26.01 2.46 3.15
C LEU A 85 -26.15 3.97 3.40
N ARG A 86 -27.25 4.36 4.04
CA ARG A 86 -27.70 5.74 4.20
C ARG A 86 -27.02 6.53 5.34
N ARG A 87 -25.87 6.12 5.90
CA ARG A 87 -25.19 6.92 6.94
C ARG A 87 -23.64 6.92 6.98
N VAL A 88 -23.16 8.11 7.37
CA VAL A 88 -21.87 8.54 7.95
C VAL A 88 -20.76 8.95 6.97
N TRP A 89 -20.95 10.11 6.32
CA TRP A 89 -19.87 11.06 6.05
C TRP A 89 -20.03 12.28 6.98
N PRO A 90 -18.96 12.82 7.57
CA PRO A 90 -19.05 13.94 8.52
C PRO A 90 -19.37 15.28 7.83
N ILE A 91 -19.03 15.43 6.55
CA ILE A 91 -19.32 16.62 5.77
C ILE A 91 -20.64 16.40 5.04
N ASP A 92 -21.63 17.21 5.38
CA ASP A 92 -22.91 17.30 4.68
C ASP A 92 -22.73 18.30 3.54
N PHE A 93 -22.74 17.81 2.30
CA PHE A 93 -22.65 18.66 1.10
C PHE A 93 -24.00 19.33 0.75
N GLY A 94 -24.97 19.31 1.67
CA GLY A 94 -26.23 20.05 1.55
C GLY A 94 -27.39 19.26 0.97
N ASP A 95 -27.26 17.95 0.76
CA ASP A 95 -28.34 17.09 0.24
C ASP A 95 -29.09 16.30 1.33
N GLY A 96 -28.59 16.34 2.58
CA GLY A 96 -29.19 15.66 3.73
C GLY A 96 -29.14 14.13 3.67
N ARG A 97 -28.44 13.53 2.69
CA ARG A 97 -28.40 12.09 2.48
C ARG A 97 -26.96 11.58 2.46
N LYS A 98 -26.50 11.13 3.64
CA LYS A 98 -25.14 10.62 3.86
C LYS A 98 -25.00 9.19 3.33
N PHE A 99 -24.70 9.00 2.06
CA PHE A 99 -24.50 7.64 1.51
C PHE A 99 -23.06 7.15 1.69
N ARG A 100 -22.93 5.84 1.91
CA ARG A 100 -21.67 5.15 2.10
C ARG A 100 -21.62 3.94 1.18
N ASP A 101 -20.66 3.95 0.25
CA ASP A 101 -20.39 2.80 -0.59
C ASP A 101 -19.83 1.64 0.25
N ASN A 102 -20.56 0.52 0.21
CA ASN A 102 -20.14 -0.76 0.78
C ASN A 102 -20.05 -1.84 -0.32
N GLY A 103 -20.14 -1.48 -1.60
CA GLY A 103 -19.93 -2.41 -2.71
C GLY A 103 -18.46 -2.80 -2.83
N ASP A 104 -17.56 -1.86 -2.59
CA ASP A 104 -16.13 -2.14 -2.49
C ASP A 104 -15.79 -2.78 -1.13
N ILE A 105 -15.51 -4.08 -1.17
CA ILE A 105 -15.11 -4.87 0.01
C ILE A 105 -13.79 -4.35 0.58
N GLN A 106 -12.80 -4.00 -0.24
CA GLN A 106 -11.48 -3.55 0.23
C GLN A 106 -11.62 -2.25 1.03
N TRP A 107 -12.34 -1.28 0.48
CA TRP A 107 -12.58 -0.01 1.16
C TRP A 107 -13.44 -0.16 2.40
N ARG A 108 -14.50 -0.97 2.33
CA ARG A 108 -15.40 -1.23 3.46
C ARG A 108 -14.67 -1.88 4.62
N GLU A 109 -13.93 -2.96 4.37
CA GLU A 109 -13.22 -3.70 5.42
C GLU A 109 -12.04 -2.88 5.96
N PHE A 110 -11.31 -2.16 5.10
CA PHE A 110 -10.29 -1.22 5.55
C PHE A 110 -10.84 -0.23 6.55
N ARG A 111 -11.92 0.46 6.19
CA ARG A 111 -12.55 1.45 7.07
C ARG A 111 -13.07 0.85 8.37
N ASN A 112 -13.70 -0.31 8.31
CA ASN A 112 -14.29 -0.96 9.47
C ASN A 112 -13.24 -1.49 10.45
N SER A 113 -12.04 -1.77 9.98
CA SER A 113 -10.94 -2.31 10.79
C SER A 113 -9.84 -1.30 11.10
N LEU A 114 -10.07 0.00 10.85
CA LEU A 114 -9.07 1.05 11.09
C LEU A 114 -8.68 1.20 12.56
N ASP A 115 -9.62 0.95 13.46
CA ASP A 115 -9.44 0.87 14.90
C ASP A 115 -8.44 -0.24 15.30
N ILE A 116 -8.34 -1.31 14.52
CA ILE A 116 -7.38 -2.40 14.73
C ILE A 116 -6.08 -2.16 13.96
N PHE A 117 -6.16 -1.70 12.70
CA PHE A 117 -4.99 -1.55 11.84
C PHE A 117 -3.98 -0.54 12.36
N VAL A 118 -4.44 0.59 12.91
CA VAL A 118 -3.52 1.62 13.37
C VAL A 118 -2.74 1.19 14.62
N PRO A 119 -3.35 0.62 15.68
CA PRO A 119 -2.60 0.04 16.79
C PRO A 119 -1.63 -1.06 16.35
N VAL A 120 -2.04 -1.94 15.43
CA VAL A 120 -1.17 -3.00 14.91
C VAL A 120 0.02 -2.43 14.13
N ALA A 121 -0.20 -1.42 13.28
CA ALA A 121 0.86 -0.74 12.55
C ALA A 121 1.84 -0.03 13.51
N ALA A 122 1.32 0.64 14.55
CA ALA A 122 2.13 1.27 15.58
C ALA A 122 2.94 0.22 16.37
N ALA A 123 2.32 -0.89 16.78
CA ALA A 123 2.97 -1.99 17.48
C ALA A 123 4.08 -2.62 16.62
N LEU A 124 3.84 -2.82 15.31
CA LEU A 124 4.85 -3.29 14.38
C LEU A 124 6.01 -2.30 14.26
N ALA A 125 5.74 -1.01 14.16
CA ALA A 125 6.79 0.02 14.11
C ALA A 125 7.64 0.01 15.39
N LEU A 126 7.01 -0.13 16.56
CA LEU A 126 7.70 -0.26 17.84
C LEU A 126 8.52 -1.54 17.93
N LEU A 127 7.95 -2.69 17.52
CA LEU A 127 8.63 -3.98 17.48
C LEU A 127 9.88 -3.91 16.61
N VAL A 128 9.78 -3.37 15.40
CA VAL A 128 10.93 -3.20 14.50
C VAL A 128 12.00 -2.34 15.16
N ARG A 129 11.63 -1.23 15.80
CA ARG A 129 12.60 -0.37 16.52
C ARG A 129 13.25 -1.10 17.70
N ALA A 130 12.49 -1.87 18.47
CA ALA A 130 12.99 -2.66 19.58
C ALA A 130 13.96 -3.75 19.12
N VAL A 131 13.63 -4.49 18.05
CA VAL A 131 14.50 -5.52 17.46
C VAL A 131 15.79 -4.91 16.94
N ILE A 132 15.73 -3.76 16.26
CA ILE A 132 16.93 -3.04 15.80
C ILE A 132 17.80 -2.60 16.98
N TRP A 133 17.18 -2.10 18.05
CA TRP A 133 17.88 -1.68 19.27
C TRP A 133 18.58 -2.87 19.94
N LEU A 134 17.89 -4.00 20.10
CA LEU A 134 18.42 -5.23 20.69
C LEU A 134 19.52 -5.88 19.84
N ALA A 135 19.42 -5.82 18.51
CA ALA A 135 20.32 -6.52 17.60
C ALA A 135 21.76 -5.98 17.57
N GLY A 136 22.06 -4.86 18.23
CA GLY A 136 23.41 -4.30 18.32
C GLY A 136 23.91 -3.70 16.99
N ARG A 137 24.29 -2.42 17.03
CA ARG A 137 24.76 -1.65 15.86
C ARG A 137 26.03 -2.29 15.27
N ARG A 138 25.95 -2.81 14.04
CA ARG A 138 26.84 -2.45 12.90
C ARG A 138 26.70 -3.36 11.68
N ARG A 139 26.51 -4.69 11.84
CA ARG A 139 26.55 -5.61 10.69
C ARG A 139 25.19 -5.87 10.04
N PHE A 140 24.13 -6.02 10.84
CA PHE A 140 22.81 -6.43 10.35
C PHE A 140 21.75 -5.31 10.36
N ALA A 141 22.14 -4.09 10.73
CA ALA A 141 21.22 -2.97 10.91
C ALA A 141 20.37 -2.66 9.66
N LYS A 142 20.88 -2.92 8.46
CA LYS A 142 20.15 -2.69 7.19
C LYS A 142 19.25 -3.85 6.76
N ILE A 143 19.53 -5.08 7.20
CA ILE A 143 18.80 -6.28 6.75
C ILE A 143 17.72 -6.71 7.74
N VAL A 144 17.97 -6.53 9.05
CA VAL A 144 17.01 -6.82 10.12
C VAL A 144 15.67 -6.13 9.91
N PRO A 145 15.58 -4.82 9.61
CA PRO A 145 14.30 -4.15 9.43
C PRO A 145 13.50 -4.71 8.25
N VAL A 146 14.18 -5.16 7.19
CA VAL A 146 13.57 -5.75 5.98
C VAL A 146 13.05 -7.15 6.30
N ILE A 147 13.86 -7.98 6.94
CA ILE A 147 13.49 -9.36 7.32
C ILE A 147 12.35 -9.34 8.33
N THR A 148 12.41 -8.52 9.38
CA THR A 148 11.32 -8.43 10.37
C THR A 148 10.00 -8.03 9.73
N ARG A 149 10.00 -7.02 8.84
CA ARG A 149 8.80 -6.64 8.09
C ARG A 149 8.31 -7.75 7.17
N LEU A 150 9.23 -8.44 6.48
CA LEU A 150 8.88 -9.56 5.61
C LEU A 150 8.24 -10.71 6.39
N MET A 151 8.82 -11.10 7.53
CA MET A 151 8.30 -12.20 8.34
C MET A 151 6.91 -11.89 8.89
N VAL A 152 6.71 -10.67 9.43
CA VAL A 152 5.38 -10.24 9.88
C VAL A 152 4.41 -10.16 8.70
N GLY A 153 4.86 -9.63 7.56
CA GLY A 153 4.11 -9.55 6.32
C GLY A 153 3.61 -10.90 5.80
N LEU A 154 4.51 -11.89 5.73
CA LEU A 154 4.19 -13.24 5.28
C LEU A 154 3.29 -13.97 6.29
N ALA A 155 3.53 -13.82 7.60
CA ALA A 155 2.66 -14.39 8.62
C ALA A 155 1.24 -13.83 8.52
N PHE A 156 1.12 -12.51 8.35
CA PHE A 156 -0.17 -11.83 8.18
C PHE A 156 -0.87 -12.23 6.88
N ALA A 157 -0.16 -12.22 5.75
CA ALA A 157 -0.70 -12.64 4.47
C ALA A 157 -1.10 -14.12 4.47
N GLY A 158 -0.34 -14.98 5.17
CA GLY A 158 -0.64 -16.40 5.30
C GLY A 158 -1.88 -16.64 6.15
N TYR A 159 -2.06 -15.88 7.24
CA TYR A 159 -3.30 -15.90 8.02
C TYR A 159 -4.50 -15.46 7.18
N ILE A 160 -4.35 -14.36 6.43
CA ILE A 160 -5.45 -13.79 5.64
C ILE A 160 -5.83 -14.66 4.45
N HIS A 161 -4.86 -15.22 3.74
CA HIS A 161 -5.11 -15.90 2.46
C HIS A 161 -5.01 -17.42 2.54
N GLY A 162 -4.54 -17.97 3.66
CA GLY A 162 -4.27 -19.40 3.80
C GLY A 162 -3.29 -19.86 2.73
N VAL A 163 -3.63 -20.93 2.03
CA VAL A 163 -2.81 -21.47 0.93
C VAL A 163 -2.78 -20.53 -0.29
N GLY A 164 -3.76 -19.63 -0.42
CA GLY A 164 -3.81 -18.62 -1.48
C GLY A 164 -2.58 -17.69 -1.52
N ILE A 165 -1.82 -17.58 -0.43
CA ILE A 165 -0.54 -16.85 -0.42
C ILE A 165 0.45 -17.37 -1.46
N LEU A 166 0.39 -18.65 -1.83
CA LEU A 166 1.27 -19.24 -2.83
C LEU A 166 1.10 -18.58 -4.21
N PHE A 167 -0.14 -18.20 -4.59
CA PHE A 167 -0.40 -17.45 -5.82
C PHE A 167 0.23 -16.06 -5.78
N LEU A 168 0.20 -15.40 -4.62
CA LEU A 168 0.80 -14.07 -4.45
C LEU A 168 2.33 -14.13 -4.48
N LEU A 169 2.93 -15.18 -3.91
CA LEU A 169 4.38 -15.42 -3.99
C LEU A 169 4.82 -15.75 -5.41
N MET A 170 4.04 -16.56 -6.13
CA MET A 170 4.25 -16.83 -7.54
C MET A 170 4.16 -15.54 -8.37
N LEU A 171 3.15 -14.71 -8.13
CA LEU A 171 3.00 -13.41 -8.77
C LEU A 171 4.20 -12.50 -8.52
N ALA A 172 4.67 -12.40 -7.27
CA ALA A 172 5.86 -11.62 -6.94
C ALA A 172 7.12 -12.14 -7.67
N THR A 173 7.24 -13.45 -7.83
CA THR A 173 8.33 -14.09 -8.60
C THR A 173 8.24 -13.79 -10.09
N LEU A 174 7.03 -13.89 -10.66
CA LEU A 174 6.74 -13.56 -12.07
C LEU A 174 7.01 -12.09 -12.40
N TYR A 175 6.88 -11.18 -11.44
CA TYR A 175 7.30 -9.79 -11.61
C TYR A 175 8.80 -9.59 -11.41
N PHE A 176 9.38 -10.24 -10.40
CA PHE A 176 10.79 -10.07 -10.06
C PHE A 176 11.71 -10.47 -11.22
N ILE A 177 11.46 -11.61 -11.87
CA ILE A 177 12.35 -12.13 -12.92
C ILE A 177 12.43 -11.14 -14.11
N PRO A 178 11.33 -10.77 -14.80
CA PRO A 178 11.38 -9.81 -15.90
C PRO A 178 11.89 -8.43 -15.46
N ALA A 179 11.51 -7.95 -14.28
CA ALA A 179 12.00 -6.67 -13.75
C ALA A 179 13.53 -6.65 -13.66
N ARG A 180 14.16 -7.74 -13.20
CA ARG A 180 15.62 -7.83 -13.10
C ARG A 180 16.29 -8.06 -14.44
N CYS A 181 15.73 -8.92 -15.29
CA CYS A 181 16.31 -9.29 -16.59
C CYS A 181 16.19 -8.16 -17.62
N LEU A 182 15.08 -7.42 -17.63
CA LEU A 182 14.81 -6.39 -18.64
C LEU A 182 15.19 -4.98 -18.16
N ALA A 183 15.59 -4.78 -16.91
CA ALA A 183 15.93 -3.45 -16.39
C ALA A 183 16.91 -2.69 -17.31
N GLY A 184 16.67 -1.39 -17.49
CA GLY A 184 17.41 -0.51 -18.42
C GLY A 184 17.14 -0.74 -19.91
N THR A 185 16.40 -1.78 -20.30
CA THR A 185 15.97 -1.97 -21.69
C THR A 185 14.63 -1.28 -21.95
N ARG A 186 14.36 -0.94 -23.22
CA ARG A 186 13.07 -0.36 -23.64
C ARG A 186 11.86 -1.30 -23.43
N LEU A 187 12.10 -2.60 -23.24
CA LEU A 187 11.06 -3.61 -23.05
C LEU A 187 10.62 -3.76 -21.59
N ALA A 188 11.36 -3.22 -20.62
CA ALA A 188 11.06 -3.39 -19.20
C ALA A 188 9.66 -2.89 -18.82
N MET A 189 9.36 -1.64 -19.21
CA MET A 189 8.10 -0.99 -18.87
C MET A 189 6.91 -1.62 -19.61
N PRO A 190 6.96 -1.86 -20.93
CA PRO A 190 5.90 -2.62 -21.62
C PRO A 190 5.66 -4.01 -21.03
N ALA A 191 6.72 -4.76 -20.69
CA ALA A 191 6.59 -6.09 -20.11
C ALA A 191 5.89 -6.07 -18.74
N ALA A 192 6.27 -5.12 -17.86
CA ALA A 192 5.66 -4.99 -16.54
C ALA A 192 4.17 -4.62 -16.61
N TRP A 193 3.80 -3.65 -17.47
CA TRP A 193 2.40 -3.26 -17.66
C TRP A 193 1.57 -4.35 -18.34
N THR A 194 2.14 -5.05 -19.33
CA THR A 194 1.46 -6.17 -19.99
C THR A 194 1.16 -7.28 -18.98
N LEU A 195 2.12 -7.62 -18.12
CA LEU A 195 1.92 -8.58 -17.04
C LEU A 195 0.83 -8.12 -16.06
N ALA A 196 0.77 -6.83 -15.72
CA ALA A 196 -0.28 -6.26 -14.87
C ALA A 196 -1.68 -6.48 -15.45
N VAL A 197 -1.85 -6.09 -16.73
CA VAL A 197 -3.13 -6.23 -17.43
C VAL A 197 -3.54 -7.70 -17.53
N ILE A 198 -2.61 -8.59 -17.90
CA ILE A 198 -2.88 -10.03 -18.00
C ILE A 198 -3.37 -10.58 -16.65
N VAL A 199 -2.68 -10.28 -15.55
CA VAL A 199 -3.04 -10.82 -14.23
C VAL A 199 -4.38 -10.24 -13.73
N ILE A 200 -4.63 -8.95 -13.97
CA ILE A 200 -5.91 -8.31 -13.62
C ILE A 200 -7.07 -8.97 -14.38
N LEU A 201 -6.91 -9.24 -15.68
CA LEU A 201 -7.92 -9.94 -16.47
C LEU A 201 -8.07 -11.40 -16.05
N ALA A 202 -6.95 -12.08 -15.75
CA ALA A 202 -6.96 -13.50 -15.41
C ALA A 202 -7.65 -13.80 -14.08
N LYS A 203 -7.66 -12.85 -13.13
CA LYS A 203 -8.31 -13.02 -11.83
C LYS A 203 -9.78 -12.61 -11.78
N ASP A 204 -10.28 -11.90 -12.79
CA ASP A 204 -11.66 -11.38 -12.80
C ASP A 204 -12.65 -12.53 -13.05
N ASP A 205 -13.66 -12.64 -12.19
CA ASP A 205 -14.64 -13.74 -12.21
C ASP A 205 -15.50 -13.77 -13.47
N ARG A 206 -15.57 -12.66 -14.22
CA ARG A 206 -16.28 -12.59 -15.51
C ARG A 206 -15.55 -13.34 -16.61
N PHE A 207 -14.25 -13.60 -16.45
CA PHE A 207 -13.45 -14.30 -17.44
C PHE A 207 -13.21 -15.76 -17.03
N PRO A 208 -13.17 -16.70 -18.00
CA PRO A 208 -12.98 -18.12 -17.71
C PRO A 208 -11.58 -18.47 -17.18
N PHE A 209 -10.62 -17.54 -17.30
CA PHE A 209 -9.24 -17.74 -16.87
C PHE A 209 -9.09 -17.99 -15.38
N VAL A 210 -9.99 -17.43 -14.55
CA VAL A 210 -9.93 -17.60 -13.08
C VAL A 210 -10.05 -19.08 -12.69
N GLN A 211 -10.79 -19.87 -13.46
CA GLN A 211 -10.94 -21.31 -13.23
C GLN A 211 -9.64 -22.08 -13.51
N GLN A 212 -8.76 -21.52 -14.35
CA GLN A 212 -7.43 -22.10 -14.60
C GLN A 212 -6.46 -21.80 -13.45
N LEU A 213 -6.77 -20.83 -12.59
CA LEU A 213 -5.94 -20.42 -11.44
C LEU A 213 -6.29 -21.20 -10.15
N ARG A 214 -6.63 -22.48 -10.29
CA ARG A 214 -6.91 -23.40 -9.16
C ARG A 214 -5.78 -24.40 -8.98
N PHE A 215 -5.52 -24.83 -7.74
CA PHE A 215 -4.46 -25.79 -7.44
C PHE A 215 -4.67 -27.10 -8.20
N ARG A 216 -5.91 -27.59 -8.27
CA ARG A 216 -6.27 -28.77 -9.08
C ARG A 216 -5.82 -28.67 -10.53
N ARG A 217 -5.95 -27.48 -11.13
CA ARG A 217 -5.69 -27.28 -12.55
C ARG A 217 -4.20 -27.09 -12.84
N ILE A 218 -3.47 -26.47 -11.93
CA ILE A 218 -2.03 -26.17 -12.08
C ILE A 218 -1.15 -27.34 -11.63
N LEU A 219 -1.46 -27.95 -10.49
CA LEU A 219 -0.64 -28.99 -9.86
C LEU A 219 -1.22 -30.41 -10.02
N GLY A 220 -2.46 -30.52 -10.52
CA GLY A 220 -3.14 -31.81 -10.74
C GLY A 220 -4.14 -32.17 -9.65
N LYS A 221 -4.86 -33.28 -9.85
CA LYS A 221 -5.98 -33.71 -8.97
C LYS A 221 -5.55 -33.96 -7.52
N ASP A 222 -4.32 -34.39 -7.30
CA ASP A 222 -3.81 -34.69 -5.96
C ASP A 222 -3.76 -33.45 -5.05
N PHE A 223 -3.76 -32.24 -5.64
CA PHE A 223 -3.76 -30.97 -4.93
C PHE A 223 -5.14 -30.30 -4.87
N GLU A 224 -6.22 -30.98 -5.30
CA GLU A 224 -7.59 -30.46 -5.23
C GLU A 224 -8.03 -30.17 -3.79
N PHE A 225 -7.46 -30.86 -2.80
CA PHE A 225 -7.75 -30.57 -1.40
C PHE A 225 -7.35 -29.15 -0.98
N LEU A 226 -6.37 -28.52 -1.64
CA LEU A 226 -5.94 -27.14 -1.36
C LEU A 226 -6.95 -26.10 -1.87
N ASP A 227 -7.83 -26.46 -2.80
CA ASP A 227 -8.93 -25.61 -3.27
C ASP A 227 -10.15 -25.68 -2.35
N GLN A 228 -10.10 -26.47 -1.27
CA GLN A 228 -11.19 -26.58 -0.29
C GLN A 228 -11.17 -25.40 0.69
N SER A 229 -12.37 -24.93 1.08
CA SER A 229 -12.56 -23.80 1.99
C SER A 229 -11.81 -23.92 3.33
N THR A 230 -11.51 -25.12 3.81
CA THR A 230 -10.72 -25.37 5.03
C THR A 230 -9.30 -24.81 4.96
N TYR A 231 -8.73 -24.72 3.76
CA TYR A 231 -7.36 -24.24 3.53
C TYR A 231 -7.32 -22.79 3.05
N HIS A 232 -8.49 -22.19 2.79
CA HIS A 232 -8.61 -20.80 2.45
C HIS A 232 -8.48 -19.97 3.74
N GLY A 233 -7.85 -18.80 3.62
CA GLY A 233 -7.82 -17.85 4.73
C GLY A 233 -9.13 -17.08 4.83
N MET A 234 -9.11 -16.02 5.64
CA MET A 234 -10.24 -15.10 5.82
C MET A 234 -10.71 -14.45 4.51
N TYR A 235 -9.80 -14.21 3.57
CA TYR A 235 -10.09 -13.61 2.27
C TYR A 235 -9.41 -14.38 1.15
N GLU A 236 -10.02 -14.46 -0.04
CA GLU A 236 -9.34 -15.07 -1.17
C GLU A 236 -8.15 -14.19 -1.60
N TRP A 237 -7.23 -14.77 -2.37
CA TRP A 237 -6.00 -14.08 -2.76
C TRP A 237 -6.27 -13.01 -3.82
N LYS A 238 -7.29 -13.18 -4.67
CA LYS A 238 -7.60 -12.33 -5.85
C LYS A 238 -8.04 -10.92 -5.48
N GLU A 239 -8.53 -10.72 -4.27
CA GLU A 239 -8.96 -9.45 -3.69
C GLU A 239 -7.74 -8.54 -3.50
N SER A 240 -6.65 -9.07 -2.95
CA SER A 240 -5.42 -8.29 -2.68
C SER A 240 -4.56 -8.05 -3.92
N VAL A 241 -4.79 -8.76 -5.02
CA VAL A 241 -3.92 -8.73 -6.21
C VAL A 241 -3.76 -7.33 -6.79
N ASN A 242 -4.81 -6.50 -6.81
CA ASN A 242 -4.71 -5.15 -7.36
C ASN A 242 -3.62 -4.33 -6.66
N LEU A 243 -3.61 -4.34 -5.32
CA LEU A 243 -2.61 -3.61 -4.53
C LEU A 243 -1.23 -4.24 -4.60
N VAL A 244 -1.16 -5.57 -4.66
CA VAL A 244 0.10 -6.29 -4.83
C VAL A 244 0.73 -5.99 -6.20
N ILE A 245 -0.06 -5.95 -7.27
CA ILE A 245 0.40 -5.59 -8.62
C ILE A 245 0.96 -4.17 -8.62
N LEU A 246 0.27 -3.19 -8.02
CA LEU A 246 0.75 -1.81 -7.98
C LEU A 246 2.12 -1.70 -7.28
N ARG A 247 2.33 -2.48 -6.20
CA ARG A 247 3.64 -2.55 -5.52
C ARG A 247 4.71 -3.21 -6.39
N LEU A 248 4.39 -4.34 -7.00
CA LEU A 248 5.30 -5.06 -7.89
C LEU A 248 5.66 -4.24 -9.15
N LEU A 249 4.70 -3.48 -9.66
CA LEU A 249 4.89 -2.56 -10.77
C LEU A 249 5.81 -1.41 -10.37
N SER A 250 5.60 -0.81 -9.18
CA SER A 250 6.53 0.17 -8.63
C SER A 250 7.95 -0.39 -8.49
N PHE A 251 8.12 -1.61 -7.95
CA PHE A 251 9.42 -2.27 -7.91
C PHE A 251 10.05 -2.42 -9.31
N ALA A 252 9.27 -2.84 -10.31
CA ALA A 252 9.76 -3.05 -11.67
C ALA A 252 10.19 -1.74 -12.35
N LEU A 253 9.42 -0.67 -12.17
CA LEU A 253 9.71 0.65 -12.73
C LEU A 253 10.93 1.29 -12.05
N ASP A 254 10.98 1.26 -10.72
CA ASP A 254 12.13 1.79 -9.96
C ASP A 254 13.41 1.01 -10.32
N CYS A 255 13.32 -0.33 -10.44
CA CYS A 255 14.45 -1.16 -10.87
C CYS A 255 14.90 -0.86 -12.31
N HIS A 256 14.00 -0.45 -13.20
CA HIS A 256 14.33 -0.08 -14.58
C HIS A 256 15.13 1.22 -14.64
N THR A 257 14.76 2.22 -13.83
CA THR A 257 15.39 3.54 -13.79
C THR A 257 16.61 3.63 -12.88
N ALA A 258 16.85 2.64 -12.02
CA ALA A 258 17.94 2.65 -11.08
C ALA A 258 19.34 2.61 -11.73
N GLU A 259 20.19 3.56 -11.34
CA GLU A 259 21.63 3.56 -11.67
C GLU A 259 22.34 2.33 -11.07
N GLN A 260 22.03 2.01 -9.81
CA GLN A 260 22.62 0.87 -9.11
C GLN A 260 21.58 -0.18 -8.72
N ARG A 261 21.67 -1.34 -9.36
CA ARG A 261 20.70 -2.44 -9.20
C ARG A 261 20.93 -3.36 -8.00
N SER A 262 22.04 -3.20 -7.28
CA SER A 262 22.37 -4.03 -6.09
C SER A 262 21.33 -3.88 -4.96
N GLY A 263 20.57 -2.78 -4.97
CA GLY A 263 19.47 -2.52 -4.05
C GLY A 263 18.23 -3.40 -4.25
N TYR A 264 18.00 -3.92 -5.46
CA TYR A 264 16.75 -4.56 -5.89
C TYR A 264 16.84 -6.08 -5.76
N THR A 265 16.77 -6.57 -4.52
CA THR A 265 16.81 -8.01 -4.21
C THR A 265 15.41 -8.60 -4.09
N PHE A 266 15.28 -9.91 -4.28
CA PHE A 266 14.00 -10.60 -4.15
C PHE A 266 13.41 -10.44 -2.74
N THR A 267 14.25 -10.52 -1.70
CA THR A 267 13.83 -10.30 -0.31
C THR A 267 13.20 -8.92 -0.11
N ARG A 268 13.74 -7.86 -0.72
CA ARG A 268 13.16 -6.52 -0.62
C ARG A 268 11.89 -6.38 -1.45
N CYS A 269 11.83 -6.98 -2.64
CA CYS A 269 10.61 -7.06 -3.45
C CYS A 269 9.46 -7.71 -2.66
N LEU A 270 9.72 -8.87 -2.03
CA LEU A 270 8.74 -9.54 -1.17
C LEU A 270 8.38 -8.68 0.05
N SER A 271 9.37 -8.11 0.74
CA SER A 271 9.14 -7.29 1.93
C SER A 271 8.24 -6.08 1.62
N HIS A 272 8.41 -5.46 0.46
CA HIS A 272 7.56 -4.36 -0.03
C HIS A 272 6.16 -4.86 -0.41
N SER A 273 6.08 -5.92 -1.23
CA SER A 273 4.82 -6.46 -1.74
C SER A 273 3.89 -6.89 -0.60
N PHE A 274 4.45 -7.58 0.39
CA PHE A 274 3.78 -8.16 1.56
C PHE A 274 3.80 -7.25 2.79
N TYR A 275 3.93 -5.93 2.61
CA TYR A 275 3.95 -5.01 3.73
C TYR A 275 2.59 -4.96 4.47
N ALA A 276 2.53 -5.59 5.65
CA ALA A 276 1.29 -5.85 6.40
C ALA A 276 0.43 -4.60 6.67
N PRO A 277 0.97 -3.45 7.13
CA PRO A 277 0.14 -2.29 7.48
C PRO A 277 -0.71 -1.74 6.33
N LEU A 278 -0.35 -2.04 5.08
CA LEU A 278 -1.02 -1.51 3.91
C LEU A 278 -1.69 -2.61 3.07
N TRP A 279 -1.70 -3.86 3.54
CA TRP A 279 -2.02 -5.04 2.73
C TRP A 279 -3.42 -5.02 2.09
N LEU A 280 -4.47 -4.68 2.85
CA LEU A 280 -5.87 -4.82 2.42
C LEU A 280 -6.42 -3.61 1.63
N ALA A 281 -6.12 -2.38 2.08
CA ALA A 281 -6.49 -1.16 1.35
C ALA A 281 -5.64 0.06 1.74
N GLY A 282 -4.39 -0.16 2.13
CA GLY A 282 -3.49 0.95 2.42
C GLY A 282 -3.00 1.64 1.15
N PRO A 283 -2.68 2.95 1.20
CA PRO A 283 -2.06 3.65 0.09
C PRO A 283 -0.81 2.89 -0.39
N THR A 284 -0.65 2.76 -1.70
CA THR A 284 0.53 2.13 -2.28
C THR A 284 1.72 3.08 -2.16
N ILE A 285 2.73 2.68 -1.38
CA ILE A 285 4.02 3.35 -1.31
C ILE A 285 4.93 2.86 -2.44
N CYS A 286 5.68 3.77 -3.07
CA CYS A 286 6.69 3.42 -4.05
C CYS A 286 7.80 2.56 -3.42
N PHE A 287 8.46 1.71 -4.21
CA PHE A 287 9.47 0.79 -3.70
C PHE A 287 10.67 1.53 -3.14
N ASP A 288 11.17 2.57 -3.82
CA ASP A 288 12.31 3.35 -3.34
C ASP A 288 12.01 4.08 -2.03
N ASP A 289 10.81 4.62 -1.86
CA ASP A 289 10.36 5.24 -0.61
C ASP A 289 10.32 4.21 0.52
N TYR A 290 9.71 3.04 0.27
CA TYR A 290 9.68 1.93 1.22
C TYR A 290 11.09 1.48 1.64
N ASN A 291 11.98 1.31 0.65
CA ASN A 291 13.35 0.90 0.88
C ASN A 291 14.13 1.97 1.66
N SER A 292 13.89 3.25 1.39
CA SER A 292 14.48 4.37 2.13
C SER A 292 14.06 4.36 3.61
N GLN A 293 12.79 4.04 3.93
CA GLN A 293 12.32 3.92 5.31
C GLN A 293 12.97 2.74 6.04
N CYS A 294 13.17 1.62 5.35
CA CYS A 294 13.89 0.47 5.89
C CYS A 294 15.35 0.82 6.21
N LEU A 295 15.99 1.63 5.37
CA LEU A 295 17.36 2.09 5.57
C LEU A 295 17.47 3.19 6.63
N ALA A 296 16.51 4.12 6.71
CA ALA A 296 16.51 5.22 7.69
C ALA A 296 16.40 4.69 9.13
N ALA A 297 15.60 3.64 9.34
CA ALA A 297 15.52 2.95 10.62
C ALA A 297 16.88 2.38 11.08
N SER A 298 17.79 2.08 10.13
CA SER A 298 19.14 1.62 10.43
C SER A 298 20.13 2.75 10.76
N SER A 299 19.88 3.97 10.28
CA SER A 299 20.80 5.12 10.44
C SER A 299 20.52 5.99 11.66
N GLY A 300 19.27 6.02 12.17
CA GLY A 300 18.92 6.78 13.37
C GLY A 300 19.63 6.29 14.65
N THR A 301 20.24 5.12 14.58
CA THR A 301 21.05 4.54 15.65
C THR A 301 22.55 4.83 15.44
N GLY A 302 22.95 6.03 15.05
CA GLY A 302 24.38 6.33 14.82
C GLY A 302 24.84 7.76 15.05
N ARG A 303 23.92 8.70 15.31
CA ARG A 303 24.27 10.13 15.42
C ARG A 303 24.31 10.59 16.89
N SER A 304 25.26 10.01 17.63
CA SER A 304 25.88 10.61 18.81
C SER A 304 27.37 10.40 18.57
N ASP A 305 28.17 11.46 18.67
CA ASP A 305 29.63 11.50 18.52
C ASP A 305 30.16 11.61 17.09
N SER A 306 30.01 12.79 16.48
CA SER A 306 31.03 13.41 15.61
C SER A 306 30.53 14.77 15.13
N GLY A 307 30.81 15.83 15.90
CA GLY A 307 30.42 17.18 15.53
C GLY A 307 30.82 18.28 16.52
N ALA A 308 31.94 18.12 17.22
CA ALA A 308 32.64 19.22 17.88
C ALA A 308 34.08 19.22 17.34
N ARG A 309 34.24 19.83 16.16
CA ARG A 309 35.48 20.34 15.56
C ARG A 309 35.06 21.09 14.29
N VAL A 310 34.75 22.38 14.44
CA VAL A 310 35.60 23.53 14.07
C VAL A 310 35.19 24.67 15.00
#